data_AF-A0A2E8NDI5-F1
#
_entry.id   AF-A0A2E8NDI5-F1
#
_cell.length_a   1.000
_cell.length_b   1.000
_cell.length_c   1.000
_cell.angle_alpha   90.00
_cell.angle_beta   90.00
_cell.angle_gamma   90.00
#
_symmetry.space_group_name_H-M   'P 1'
#
loop_
_entity.id
_entity.type
_entity.pdbx_description
1 polymer ?
#
loop_
_entity_poly.entity_id
_entity_poly.type
_entity_poly.pdbx_seq_one_letter_code
_entity_poly.pdbx_strand_id
1 'polypeptide(L)' 'MTVGEVADLMRVSSMTVYRLIKAGDLGAVRVGKSYRIREEDINSFLASRYNQTG' A
#
# COMPACT_ATOMS: atom_id res chain seq x y z
N MET A 1 -0.05 -0.67 -9.84
CA MET A 1 -1.07 -1.58 -9.29
C MET A 1 -2.27 -0.79 -8.78
N THR A 2 -3.45 -1.39 -8.80
CA THR A 2 -4.67 -0.86 -8.19
C THR A 2 -4.75 -1.25 -6.71
N VAL A 3 -5.66 -0.61 -5.97
CA VAL A 3 -5.90 -0.96 -4.56
C VAL A 3 -6.31 -2.42 -4.38
N GLY A 4 -7.12 -2.96 -5.30
CA GLY A 4 -7.57 -4.35 -5.24
C GLY A 4 -6.42 -5.34 -5.42
N GLU A 5 -5.60 -5.14 -6.45
CA GLU A 5 -4.43 -6.00 -6.71
C GLU A 5 -3.45 -6.01 -5.53
N VAL A 6 -3.26 -4.86 -4.88
CA VAL A 6 -2.39 -4.75 -3.70
C VAL A 6 -3.02 -5.42 -2.48
N ALA A 7 -4.33 -5.29 -2.31
CA ALA A 7 -5.06 -5.96 -1.23
C ALA A 7 -4.93 -7.48 -1.33
N ASP A 8 -5.10 -8.03 -2.53
CA ASP A 8 -4.94 -9.46 -2.80
C ASP A 8 -3.49 -9.92 -2.57
N LEU A 9 -2.51 -9.15 -3.04
CA LEU A 9 -1.08 -9.43 -2.86
C LEU A 9 -0.70 -9.47 -1.36
N MET A 10 -1.15 -8.47 -0.60
CA MET A 10 -0.83 -8.33 0.83
C MET A 10 -1.73 -9.17 1.73
N ARG A 11 -2.74 -9.86 1.18
CA ARG A 11 -3.77 -10.61 1.92
C ARG A 11 -4.49 -9.78 2.98
N VAL A 12 -4.80 -8.53 2.65
CA VAL A 12 -5.56 -7.62 3.49
C VAL A 12 -6.81 -7.14 2.77
N SER A 13 -7.74 -6.53 3.49
CA SER A 13 -8.89 -5.89 2.84
C SER A 13 -8.47 -4.62 2.07
N SER A 14 -9.17 -4.28 0.99
CA SER A 14 -8.98 -3.00 0.29
C SER A 14 -9.08 -1.80 1.23
N MET A 15 -9.93 -1.89 2.26
CA MET A 15 -10.05 -0.86 3.30
C MET A 15 -8.75 -0.68 4.10
N THR A 16 -8.01 -1.76 4.34
CA THR A 16 -6.70 -1.71 4.99
C THR A 16 -5.72 -0.95 4.11
N VAL A 17 -5.66 -1.26 2.82
CA VAL A 17 -4.83 -0.52 1.86
C VAL A 17 -5.20 0.97 1.83
N TYR A 18 -6.49 1.31 1.76
CA TYR A 18 -6.93 2.71 1.84
C TYR A 18 -6.53 3.40 3.15
N ARG A 19 -6.58 2.69 4.28
CA ARG A 19 -6.15 3.22 5.57
C ARG A 19 -4.64 3.49 5.58
N LEU A 20 -3.83 2.58 5.06
CA LEU A 20 -2.38 2.76 4.94
C LEU A 20 -2.04 3.97 4.08
N ILE A 21 -2.71 4.13 2.94
CA ILE A 21 -2.55 5.30 2.06
C ILE A 21 -2.93 6.59 2.82
N LYS A 22 -4.06 6.58 3.54
CA LYS A 22 -4.53 7.75 4.29
C LYS A 22 -3.64 8.10 5.48
N ALA A 23 -3.02 7.10 6.11
CA ALA A 23 -2.04 7.27 7.18
C ALA A 23 -0.68 7.78 6.67
N GLY A 24 -0.41 7.67 5.37
CA GLY A 24 0.89 7.97 4.76
C GLY A 24 1.89 6.81 4.85
N ASP A 25 1.47 5.67 5.39
CA ASP A 25 2.32 4.48 5.53
C ASP A 25 2.62 3.80 4.18
N LEU A 26 1.68 3.91 3.22
CA LEU A 26 1.83 3.35 1.88
C LEU A 26 1.75 4.45 0.82
N GLY A 27 2.83 4.59 0.05
CA GLY A 27 2.90 5.50 -1.09
C GLY A 27 1.85 5.15 -2.15
N ALA A 28 1.12 6.16 -2.62
CA ALA A 28 0.17 6.01 -3.71
C ALA A 28 -0.02 7.33 -4.47
N VAL A 29 -0.25 7.22 -5.78
CA VAL A 29 -0.54 8.34 -6.68
C VAL A 29 -2.03 8.31 -7.03
N ARG A 30 -2.69 9.47 -6.94
CA ARG A 30 -4.08 9.61 -7.35
C ARG A 30 -4.16 9.84 -8.86
N VAL A 31 -4.90 8.97 -9.55
CA VAL A 31 -5.16 9.08 -10.98
C VAL A 31 -6.68 9.12 -11.18
N GLY A 32 -7.19 10.32 -11.44
CA GLY A 32 -8.63 10.59 -11.46
C GLY A 32 -9.29 10.28 -10.10
N LYS A 33 -10.26 9.36 -10.10
CA LYS A 33 -10.97 8.94 -8.89
C LYS A 33 -10.35 7.72 -8.18
N SER A 34 -9.27 7.17 -8.72
CA SER A 34 -8.65 5.93 -8.23
C SER A 34 -7.22 6.17 -7.75
N TYR A 35 -6.72 5.27 -6.90
CA TYR A 35 -5.32 5.24 -6.51
C TYR A 35 -4.54 4.23 -7.35
N ARG A 36 -3.28 4.57 -7.63
CA ARG A 36 -2.27 3.72 -8.22
C ARG A 36 -1.10 3.62 -7.26
N ILE A 37 -0.68 2.39 -6.99
CA ILE A 37 0.42 2.06 -6.09
C ILE A 37 1.55 1.50 -6.94
N ARG A 38 2.78 1.98 -6.73
CA ARG A 38 3.95 1.43 -7.41
C ARG A 38 4.50 0.27 -6.60
N GLU A 39 5.18 -0.65 -7.28
CA GLU A 39 5.76 -1.82 -6.60
C GLU A 39 6.86 -1.40 -5.59
N GLU A 40 7.61 -0.34 -5.91
CA GLU A 40 8.59 0.27 -5.00
C GLU A 40 7.98 0.76 -3.68
N ASP A 41 6.75 1.29 -3.70
CA ASP A 41 6.05 1.77 -2.52
C ASP A 41 5.68 0.59 -1.60
N ILE A 42 5.26 -0.52 -2.19
CA ILE A 42 4.93 -1.76 -1.46
C ILE A 42 6.19 -2.35 -0.84
N ASN A 43 7.27 -2.44 -1.61
CA ASN A 43 8.56 -2.95 -1.13
C ASN A 43 9.10 -2.08 0.02
N SER A 44 8.98 -0.75 -0.09
CA SER A 44 9.39 0.18 0.96
C SER A 44 8.55 0.00 2.24
N PHE A 45 7.23 -0.17 2.11
CA PHE A 45 6.35 -0.46 3.23
C PHE A 45 6.67 -1.78 3.92
N LEU A 46 6.94 -2.84 3.15
CA LEU A 46 7.32 -4.13 3.72
C LEU A 46 8.68 -4.04 4.44
N ALA A 47 9.67 -3.40 3.82
CA ALA A 47 11.00 -3.19 4.41
C ALA A 47 10.94 -2.40 5.73
N SER A 48 10.13 -1.33 5.79
CA SER A 48 9.97 -0.54 7.02
C SER A 48 9.33 -1.36 8.14
N ARG A 49 8.38 -2.24 7.81
CA ARG A 49 7.75 -3.15 8.77
C ARG A 49 8.69 -4.23 9.31
N TYR A 50 9.54 -4.80 8.47
CA TYR A 50 10.54 -5.79 8.92
C TYR A 50 11.56 -5.17 9.88
N ASN A 51 12.01 -3.95 9.62
CA ASN A 51 12.98 -3.25 10.47
C ASN A 51 12.42 -2.82 11.83
N GLN A 52 11.11 -2.75 12.00
CA GLN A 52 10.46 -2.35 13.25
C GLN A 52 10.31 -3.50 14.25
N THR A 53 10.55 -4.73 13.81
CA THR A 53 10.48 -5.97 14.61
C THR A 53 11.85 -6.58 14.94
N GLY A 54 12.94 -5.88 14.63
CA GLY A 54 14.31 -6.28 14.97
C GLY A 54 14.82 -5.65 16.26
#